data_AF-A0A2H9SVP9-F1
#
_entry.id   AF-A0A2H9SVP9-F1
#
_cell.length_a   1.000
_cell.length_b   1.000
_cell.length_c   1.000
_cell.angle_alpha   90.00
_cell.angle_beta   90.00
_cell.angle_gamma   90.00
#
_symmetry.space_group_name_H-M   'P 1'
#
loop_
_entity.id
_entity.type
_entity.pdbx_description
1 polymer ?
#
loop_
_entity_poly.entity_id
_entity_poly.type
_entity_poly.pdbx_seq_one_letter_code
_entity_poly.pdbx_strand_id
1 'polypeptide(L)'
;MDQKLGRNDPCSCGSGKKYKNCCLIKPAAPKKFTAKWLSEPKKKEEPMNLMERTFGNAIEHASKHEKPPQPPKSFKASSET
;
A
#
# COMPACT_ATOMS: atom_id res chain seq x y z
N MET A 1 -34.52 -14.14 28.65
CA MET A 1 -33.56 -13.03 28.80
C MET A 1 -32.20 -13.64 29.09
N ASP A 2 -31.40 -13.92 28.06
CA ASP A 2 -30.00 -14.32 28.24
C ASP A 2 -29.23 -13.10 28.76
N GLN A 3 -28.99 -13.04 30.07
CA GLN A 3 -28.12 -12.04 30.67
C GLN A 3 -26.70 -12.30 30.15
N LYS A 4 -26.30 -11.56 29.11
CA LYS A 4 -24.92 -11.57 28.62
C LYS A 4 -24.00 -11.07 29.74
N LEU A 5 -23.27 -12.00 30.36
CA LEU A 5 -22.24 -11.70 31.34
C LEU A 5 -21.23 -10.71 30.76
N GLY A 6 -21.02 -9.59 31.45
CA GLY A 6 -20.11 -8.55 31.05
C GLY A 6 -18.65 -8.99 31.17
N ARG A 7 -17.78 -8.43 30.33
CA ARG A 7 -16.36 -8.81 30.25
C ARG A 7 -15.62 -8.63 31.59
N ASN A 8 -16.03 -7.69 32.44
CA ASN A 8 -15.41 -7.41 33.74
C ASN A 8 -16.13 -8.05 34.93
N ASP A 9 -17.28 -8.70 34.72
CA ASP A 9 -18.08 -9.30 35.81
C ASP A 9 -17.36 -10.50 36.43
N PRO A 10 -17.70 -10.85 37.68
CA PRO A 10 -17.23 -12.10 38.27
C PRO A 10 -17.61 -13.28 37.37
N CYS A 11 -16.65 -14.17 37.11
CA CYS A 11 -16.90 -15.29 36.24
C CYS A 11 -17.80 -16.32 36.92
N SER A 12 -18.85 -16.77 36.22
CA SER A 12 -19.76 -17.84 36.66
C SER A 12 -19.07 -19.20 36.87
N CYS A 13 -17.80 -19.34 36.46
CA CYS A 13 -16.97 -20.52 36.71
C CYS A 13 -16.62 -20.76 38.20
N GLY A 14 -16.99 -19.83 39.10
CA GLY A 14 -16.67 -19.93 40.53
C GLY A 14 -15.20 -19.60 40.88
N SER A 15 -14.38 -19.19 39.90
CA SER A 15 -12.96 -18.89 40.14
C SER A 15 -12.69 -17.57 40.90
N GLY A 16 -13.72 -16.74 41.10
CA GLY A 16 -13.56 -15.38 41.64
C GLY A 16 -12.85 -14.38 40.71
N LYS A 17 -12.37 -14.82 39.53
CA LYS A 17 -11.71 -13.95 38.54
C LYS A 17 -12.75 -13.25 37.66
N LYS A 18 -12.38 -12.11 37.06
CA LYS A 18 -13.20 -11.44 36.03
C LYS A 18 -13.42 -12.37 34.83
N TYR A 19 -14.60 -12.35 34.21
CA TYR A 19 -14.96 -13.21 33.07
C TYR A 19 -13.90 -13.19 31.95
N LYS A 20 -13.37 -11.99 31.63
CA LYS A 20 -12.28 -11.80 30.66
C LYS A 20 -10.97 -12.49 30.96
N ASN A 21 -10.75 -12.90 32.19
CA ASN A 21 -9.52 -13.55 32.67
C ASN A 21 -9.74 -15.00 33.14
N CYS A 22 -11.00 -15.50 33.17
CA CYS A 22 -11.34 -16.92 33.38
C CYS A 22 -11.79 -17.51 32.03
N CYS A 23 -13.10 -17.69 31.83
CA CYS A 23 -13.65 -18.45 30.72
C CYS A 23 -13.53 -17.79 29.33
N LEU A 24 -13.26 -16.49 29.27
CA LEU A 24 -13.06 -15.82 27.98
C LEU A 24 -11.69 -16.11 27.37
N ILE A 25 -10.66 -16.33 28.20
CA ILE A 25 -9.33 -16.73 27.74
C ILE A 25 -9.37 -18.24 27.57
N LYS A 26 -9.88 -18.69 26.42
CA LYS A 26 -9.53 -20.02 25.94
C LYS A 26 -8.03 -19.99 25.60
N PRO A 27 -7.21 -20.96 26.06
CA PRO A 27 -5.82 -21.04 25.64
C PRO A 27 -5.79 -21.29 24.13
N ALA A 28 -5.72 -20.22 23.36
CA ALA A 28 -5.48 -20.31 21.93
C ALA A 28 -4.05 -20.81 21.75
N ALA A 29 -3.87 -21.81 20.89
CA ALA A 29 -2.54 -22.25 20.51
C ALA A 29 -1.68 -21.03 20.11
N PRO A 30 -0.39 -20.99 20.47
CA PRO A 30 0.47 -19.86 20.16
C PRO A 30 0.44 -19.60 18.65
N LYS A 31 -0.08 -18.44 18.25
CA LYS A 31 -0.07 -18.02 16.85
C LYS A 31 1.38 -17.72 16.49
N LYS A 32 1.96 -18.53 15.61
CA LYS A 32 3.28 -18.25 15.04
C LYS A 32 3.20 -16.88 14.36
N PHE A 33 4.08 -15.96 14.74
CA PHE A 33 4.22 -14.65 14.11
C PHE A 33 4.78 -14.88 12.69
N THR A 34 3.91 -15.28 11.78
CA THR A 34 4.25 -15.47 10.37
C THR A 34 3.97 -14.15 9.68
N ALA A 35 5.03 -13.39 9.45
CA ALA A 35 4.97 -12.18 8.65
C ALA A 35 4.66 -12.58 7.19
N LYS A 36 3.37 -12.68 6.85
CA LYS A 36 2.89 -13.01 5.50
C LYS A 36 3.52 -12.08 4.45
N TRP A 37 3.67 -10.80 4.79
CA TRP A 37 4.32 -9.79 3.94
C TRP A 37 5.81 -10.05 3.66
N LEU A 38 6.50 -10.78 4.55
CA LEU A 38 7.92 -11.10 4.41
C LEU A 38 8.13 -12.43 3.66
N SER A 39 7.13 -13.31 3.70
CA SER A 39 7.18 -14.67 3.14
C SER A 39 6.54 -14.78 1.75
N GLU A 40 5.79 -13.78 1.33
CA GLU A 40 5.28 -13.70 -0.05
C GLU A 40 6.40 -13.25 -1.00
N PRO A 41 6.72 -14.03 -2.06
CA PRO A 41 7.60 -13.55 -3.11
C PRO A 41 6.88 -12.39 -3.79
N LYS A 42 7.37 -11.17 -3.56
CA LYS A 42 6.90 -9.99 -4.29
C LYS A 42 7.01 -10.32 -5.77
N LYS A 43 5.86 -10.39 -6.46
CA LYS A 43 5.85 -10.37 -7.93
C LYS A 43 6.73 -9.19 -8.33
N LYS A 44 7.68 -9.42 -9.23
CA LYS A 44 8.48 -8.36 -9.85
C LYS A 44 7.56 -7.54 -10.75
N GLU A 45 6.61 -6.86 -10.15
CA GLU A 45 5.97 -5.71 -10.75
C GLU A 45 7.04 -4.64 -10.54
N GLU A 46 7.82 -4.42 -11.61
CA GLU A 46 8.82 -3.36 -11.66
C GLU A 46 8.24 -2.12 -10.97
N PRO A 47 8.94 -1.53 -9.99
CA PRO A 47 8.40 -0.45 -9.20
C PRO A 47 7.94 0.64 -10.16
N MET A 48 6.64 0.91 -10.16
CA MET A 48 5.99 1.85 -11.07
C MET A 48 6.80 3.15 -11.10
N ASN A 49 7.52 3.43 -12.20
CA ASN A 49 8.39 4.59 -12.24
C ASN A 49 7.51 5.83 -12.06
N LEU A 50 7.87 6.67 -11.07
CA LEU A 50 7.09 7.86 -10.75
C LEU A 50 6.87 8.71 -12.02
N MET A 51 7.91 8.85 -12.84
CA MET A 51 7.88 9.55 -14.11
C MET A 51 6.85 8.97 -15.09
N GLU A 52 6.78 7.65 -15.23
CA GLU A 52 5.80 6.99 -16.10
C GLU A 52 4.38 7.21 -15.58
N ARG A 53 4.19 7.17 -14.26
CA ARG A 53 2.86 7.38 -13.65
C ARG A 53 2.39 8.83 -13.75
N THR A 54 3.27 9.81 -13.58
CA THR A 54 2.90 11.24 -13.61
C THR A 54 2.87 11.80 -15.03
N PHE A 55 3.75 11.32 -15.91
CA PHE A 55 3.97 11.92 -17.23
C PHE A 55 3.82 10.96 -18.41
N GLY A 56 3.58 9.67 -18.21
CA GLY A 56 3.52 8.68 -19.30
C GLY A 56 2.54 9.06 -20.42
N ASN A 57 1.31 9.43 -20.07
CA ASN A 57 0.31 9.85 -21.06
C ASN A 57 0.71 11.11 -21.83
N ALA A 58 1.35 12.07 -21.17
CA ALA A 58 1.80 13.32 -21.80
C ALA A 58 2.98 13.06 -22.75
N ILE A 59 3.94 12.22 -22.35
CA ILE A 59 5.08 11.81 -23.18
C ILE A 59 4.59 11.02 -24.41
N GLU A 60 3.66 10.08 -24.23
CA GLU A 60 3.07 9.34 -25.34
C GLU A 60 2.31 10.24 -26.32
N HIS A 61 1.55 11.20 -25.81
CA HIS A 61 0.80 12.12 -26.67
C HIS A 61 1.75 13.03 -27.46
N ALA A 62 2.76 13.61 -26.81
CA ALA A 62 3.76 14.45 -27.46
C ALA A 62 4.54 13.68 -28.53
N SER A 63 4.96 12.45 -28.24
CA SER A 63 5.67 11.60 -29.22
C SER A 63 4.80 11.20 -30.42
N LYS A 64 3.49 11.04 -30.25
CA LYS A 64 2.56 10.70 -31.35
C LYS A 64 2.11 11.91 -32.17
N HIS A 65 1.89 13.07 -31.55
CA HIS A 65 1.22 14.21 -32.19
C HIS A 65 2.14 15.39 -32.54
N GLU A 66 3.26 15.60 -31.84
CA GLU A 66 4.09 16.78 -32.08
C GLU A 66 5.42 16.39 -32.74
N LYS A 67 5.51 16.63 -34.05
CA LYS A 67 6.81 16.62 -34.72
C LYS A 67 7.57 17.86 -34.24
N PRO A 68 8.77 17.71 -33.64
CA PRO A 68 9.49 18.84 -33.06
C PRO A 68 9.63 19.97 -34.08
N PRO A 69 9.49 21.24 -33.66
CA PRO A 69 9.54 22.38 -34.56
C PRO A 69 10.85 22.31 -35.34
N GLN A 70 10.73 22.25 -36.67
CA GLN A 70 11.91 22.19 -37.52
C GLN A 70 12.63 23.53 -37.42
N PRO A 71 13.95 23.55 -37.18
CA PRO A 71 14.68 24.80 -37.14
C PRO A 71 14.52 25.51 -38.49
N PRO A 72 14.44 26.86 -38.49
CA PRO A 72 14.33 27.61 -39.73
C PRO A 72 15.52 27.28 -40.63
N LYS A 73 15.26 26.94 -41.89
CA LYS A 73 16.24 26.41 -42.86
C LYS A 73 17.40 27.36 -43.17
N SER A 74 17.35 28.61 -42.71
CA SER A 74 18.44 29.56 -42.85
C SER A 74 18.55 30.45 -41.62
N PHE A 75 19.37 30.04 -40.66
CA PHE A 75 20.05 31.01 -39.81
C PHE A 75 21.04 31.75 -40.72
N LYS A 76 20.66 32.92 -41.25
CA LYS A 76 21.65 33.85 -41.79
C LYS A 76 22.38 34.41 -40.57
N ALA A 77 23.56 33.86 -40.29
CA ALA A 77 24.49 34.50 -39.38
C ALA A 77 24.86 35.85 -40.00
N SER A 78 24.27 36.93 -39.49
CA SER A 78 24.75 38.28 -39.75
C SER A 78 26.12 38.38 -39.09
N SER A 79 27.18 38.09 -39.84
CA SER A 79 28.53 38.50 -39.48
C SER A 79 28.59 40.01 -39.67
N GLU A 80 28.37 40.76 -38.59
CA GLU A 80 28.69 42.19 -38.55
C GLU A 80 30.19 42.36 -38.32
N THR A 81 30.74 43.27 -39.11
CA THR A 81 32.16 43.69 -39.23
C THR A 81 32.74 44.28 -37.96
#